data_AF-A0A3A3A9W2-F1
#
_entry.id   AF-A0A3A3A9W2-F1
#
_cell.length_a   1.000
_cell.length_b   1.000
_cell.length_c   1.000
_cell.angle_alpha   90.00
_cell.angle_beta   90.00
_cell.angle_gamma   90.00
#
_symmetry.space_group_name_H-M   'P 1'
#
loop_
_entity.id
_entity.type
_entity.pdbx_description
1 polymer ?
#
loop_
_entity_poly.entity_id
_entity_poly.type
_entity_poly.pdbx_seq_one_letter_code
_entity_poly.pdbx_strand_id
1 'polypeptide(L)'
;MSRFSERLDESESNTPKRENDIPKSESQERFNKPPLHDRISSIWNSLGLDTWLYEFLAVIFSISCFVTIFAILQIYNQKKTPEFAHGITLNTIISVLATASKSSLIFVIGESIGQLKWVWFQKRSRPLSHVQTYDSASRGPWGSWNILLLDKGRSLVSIGAAITILALAFDPFVQQILSYPVREVAHPSNEATVKQSNFVMPRTKSEEFKNAFNVAFWSDDFPMNPVCPSKNCTWLPFESVEVCSKCEDVTSSATLSGCTDLPFNFDLQKPQPKTCSVELPQGAGSAYSLKRYPLGSQRQGRDNVSYFAMDIPEHVMWIVSSAEDSTQTKEPYQSPEAENLVLSNRSYVGVENPLLVVAHAILDIPKSNRSHIHSHPENGLNIRNVTQCVLSLCTRTYNLTVARGVPSPDVVRLDWGRFFLWKYKLADQLASATCWKPSDAESVNINTTSKYTKANESGFCPVPQLASSNLGDALTGQAVRGFNYDTQSKYWYGAMDGTRPSSVTIEKIIRIGLDKVMGNLAASLTKYAWDTADDSVTGMMTVSESYVAVKWAWLALPAILLVMGIAFLASTVLLNKKRELGLWKSSILPVLYHGVERDLVPDGERISSITEMERKAKGIGVRLEYSDGHGRTMLRRDIG
;
A
#
# COMPACT_ATOMS: atom_id res chain seq x y z
N MET A 1 10.86 -89.91 32.29
CA MET A 1 12.09 -90.72 32.10
C MET A 1 13.23 -90.06 32.88
N SER A 2 14.07 -90.87 33.54
CA SER A 2 15.37 -90.55 34.21
C SER A 2 15.47 -89.41 35.26
N ARG A 3 16.13 -89.74 36.39
CA ARG A 3 16.47 -88.89 37.56
C ARG A 3 17.85 -88.21 37.43
N PHE A 4 18.10 -87.16 38.24
CA PHE A 4 19.35 -86.76 38.92
C PHE A 4 19.00 -85.53 39.83
N SER A 5 19.69 -85.08 40.90
CA SER A 5 20.36 -85.70 42.08
C SER A 5 20.76 -84.56 43.07
N GLU A 6 20.82 -84.80 44.40
CA GLU A 6 21.60 -84.03 45.44
C GLU A 6 21.25 -82.53 45.72
N ARG A 7 21.60 -81.87 46.85
CA ARG A 7 21.97 -82.23 48.26
C ARG A 7 21.77 -81.01 49.21
N LEU A 8 21.28 -81.29 50.42
CA LEU A 8 21.75 -80.92 51.79
C LEU A 8 22.78 -79.77 52.04
N ASP A 9 22.38 -78.89 52.98
CA ASP A 9 23.07 -78.40 54.22
C ASP A 9 24.41 -77.58 54.14
N GLU A 10 24.91 -76.82 55.15
CA GLU A 10 24.54 -76.62 56.58
C GLU A 10 25.03 -75.26 57.21
N SER A 11 24.55 -74.93 58.42
CA SER A 11 25.24 -74.27 59.59
C SER A 11 25.30 -72.73 59.76
N GLU A 12 25.48 -72.11 60.96
CA GLU A 12 25.12 -72.35 62.40
C GLU A 12 25.78 -71.21 63.27
N SER A 13 25.33 -71.04 64.54
CA SER A 13 26.09 -70.51 65.72
C SER A 13 26.18 -68.97 65.96
N ASN A 14 26.16 -68.41 67.19
CA ASN A 14 25.94 -68.94 68.56
C ASN A 14 25.45 -67.83 69.57
N THR A 15 25.25 -68.20 70.85
CA THR A 15 24.62 -67.52 72.03
C THR A 15 25.62 -66.63 72.86
N PRO A 16 25.43 -66.16 74.15
CA PRO A 16 24.33 -66.27 75.16
C PRO A 16 24.03 -65.10 76.18
N LYS A 17 22.87 -65.19 76.90
CA LYS A 17 22.52 -64.66 78.28
C LYS A 17 22.48 -63.11 78.51
N ARG A 18 21.74 -62.49 79.47
CA ARG A 18 21.02 -62.92 80.71
C ARG A 18 19.98 -61.85 81.22
N GLU A 19 19.01 -62.28 82.06
CA GLU A 19 18.49 -61.58 83.29
C GLU A 19 17.23 -60.63 83.28
N ASN A 20 16.37 -60.84 84.30
CA ASN A 20 15.35 -59.99 84.99
C ASN A 20 13.85 -59.87 84.60
N ASP A 21 13.05 -59.74 85.66
CA ASP A 21 11.57 -59.66 85.77
C ASP A 21 10.93 -58.31 85.39
N ILE A 22 9.59 -58.29 85.19
CA ILE A 22 8.57 -57.32 85.69
C ILE A 22 7.27 -57.41 84.83
N PRO A 23 6.05 -57.35 85.42
CA PRO A 23 4.77 -57.39 84.68
C PRO A 23 4.17 -56.01 84.32
N LYS A 24 3.34 -55.99 83.25
CA LYS A 24 2.39 -54.94 82.81
C LYS A 24 2.85 -53.47 82.86
N SER A 25 3.11 -52.89 81.69
CA SER A 25 3.20 -51.43 81.50
C SER A 25 1.99 -50.87 80.74
N GLU A 26 1.29 -49.94 81.40
CA GLU A 26 0.63 -48.84 80.68
C GLU A 26 1.69 -47.87 80.12
N SER A 27 1.25 -46.90 79.31
CA SER A 27 2.04 -45.81 78.71
C SER A 27 3.00 -46.17 77.57
N GLN A 28 2.45 -46.19 76.34
CA GLN A 28 3.17 -45.68 75.16
C GLN A 28 2.24 -45.11 74.07
N GLU A 29 1.17 -44.39 74.46
CA GLU A 29 0.56 -43.41 73.53
C GLU A 29 1.54 -42.25 73.35
N ARG A 30 2.38 -42.32 72.31
CA ARG A 30 3.22 -41.19 71.87
C ARG A 30 2.97 -40.89 70.40
N PHE A 31 2.01 -40.00 70.17
CA PHE A 31 1.75 -39.22 68.96
C PHE A 31 2.77 -39.37 67.81
N ASN A 32 2.50 -40.27 66.87
CA ASN A 32 2.92 -40.06 65.48
C ASN A 32 2.01 -38.97 64.89
N LYS A 33 2.49 -37.72 64.89
CA LYS A 33 1.83 -36.65 64.11
C LYS A 33 1.93 -37.04 62.61
N PRO A 34 0.83 -36.97 61.84
CA PRO A 34 0.90 -37.27 60.40
C PRO A 34 1.90 -36.33 59.70
N PRO A 35 2.55 -36.78 58.61
CA PRO A 35 3.56 -36.00 57.93
C PRO A 35 2.99 -34.66 57.44
N LEU A 36 3.87 -33.66 57.30
CA LEU A 36 3.46 -32.28 57.02
C LEU A 36 2.53 -32.17 55.78
N HIS A 37 2.76 -33.01 54.76
CA HIS A 37 1.93 -33.10 53.56
C HIS A 37 0.49 -33.53 53.87
N ASP A 38 0.28 -34.61 54.62
CA ASP A 38 -1.04 -35.10 55.03
C ASP A 38 -1.75 -34.10 55.96
N ARG A 39 -0.98 -33.38 56.77
CA ARG A 39 -1.52 -32.34 57.64
C ARG A 39 -1.98 -31.12 56.86
N ILE A 40 -1.23 -30.71 55.83
CA ILE A 40 -1.60 -29.63 54.92
C ILE A 40 -2.79 -30.05 54.06
N SER A 41 -2.78 -31.24 53.44
CA SER A 41 -3.89 -31.72 52.61
C SER A 41 -5.18 -31.89 53.42
N SER A 42 -5.10 -32.41 54.65
CA SER A 42 -6.23 -32.47 55.61
C SER A 42 -6.81 -31.08 55.91
N ILE A 43 -5.97 -30.07 56.16
CA ILE A 43 -6.40 -28.69 56.40
C ILE A 43 -7.07 -28.07 55.16
N TRP A 44 -6.49 -28.23 53.96
CA TRP A 44 -7.08 -27.73 52.71
C TRP A 44 -8.39 -28.46 52.36
N ASN A 45 -8.48 -29.77 52.62
CA ASN A 45 -9.69 -30.54 52.39
C ASN A 45 -10.81 -30.12 53.34
N SER A 46 -10.54 -29.95 54.64
CA SER A 46 -11.52 -29.41 55.60
C SER A 46 -11.95 -27.98 55.22
N LEU A 47 -11.01 -27.07 54.98
CA LEU A 47 -11.34 -25.70 54.56
C LEU A 47 -12.17 -25.66 53.27
N GLY A 48 -11.93 -26.57 52.32
CA GLY A 48 -12.65 -26.64 51.05
C GLY A 48 -14.03 -27.30 51.11
N LEU A 49 -14.20 -28.30 51.98
CA LEU A 49 -15.46 -29.01 52.18
C LEU A 49 -16.38 -28.25 53.13
N ASP A 50 -15.83 -27.78 54.25
CA ASP A 50 -16.57 -27.17 55.38
C ASP A 50 -16.80 -25.66 55.19
N THR A 51 -16.25 -25.03 54.13
CA THR A 51 -16.44 -23.60 53.82
C THR A 51 -16.63 -23.33 52.32
N TRP A 52 -16.97 -22.09 51.96
CA TRP A 52 -17.10 -21.63 50.56
C TRP A 52 -15.78 -21.16 49.92
N LEU A 53 -14.62 -21.56 50.47
CA LEU A 53 -13.31 -21.03 50.08
C LEU A 53 -13.00 -21.25 48.58
N TYR A 54 -13.19 -22.46 48.06
CA TYR A 54 -12.90 -22.75 46.65
C TYR A 54 -13.84 -22.02 45.69
N GLU A 55 -15.10 -21.81 46.08
CA GLU A 55 -16.05 -21.04 45.30
C GLU A 55 -15.68 -19.55 45.27
N PHE A 56 -15.25 -18.97 46.40
CA PHE A 56 -14.74 -17.59 46.42
C PHE A 56 -13.46 -17.44 45.58
N LEU A 57 -12.51 -18.38 45.67
CA LEU A 57 -11.29 -18.36 44.85
C LEU A 57 -11.63 -18.48 43.35
N ALA A 58 -12.57 -19.34 42.98
CA ALA A 58 -13.02 -19.50 41.59
C ALA A 58 -13.75 -18.25 41.07
N VAL A 59 -14.58 -17.58 41.89
CA VAL A 59 -15.18 -16.28 41.53
C VAL A 59 -14.11 -15.20 41.36
N ILE A 60 -13.16 -15.08 42.28
CA ILE A 60 -12.08 -14.08 42.20
C ILE A 60 -11.24 -14.29 40.93
N PHE A 61 -10.90 -15.54 40.60
CA PHE A 61 -10.21 -15.88 39.37
C PHE A 61 -11.06 -15.54 38.13
N SER A 62 -12.35 -15.87 38.12
CA SER A 62 -13.28 -15.53 37.03
C SER A 62 -13.38 -14.02 36.79
N ILE A 63 -13.44 -13.22 37.87
CA ILE A 63 -13.39 -11.74 37.83
C ILE A 63 -12.04 -11.27 37.27
N SER A 64 -10.92 -11.83 37.76
CA SER A 64 -9.57 -11.45 37.31
C SER A 64 -9.38 -11.66 35.80
N CYS A 65 -9.81 -12.81 35.27
CA CYS A 65 -9.80 -13.08 33.84
C CYS A 65 -10.68 -12.08 33.06
N PHE A 66 -11.87 -11.74 33.56
CA PHE A 66 -12.77 -10.78 32.91
C PHE A 66 -12.22 -9.34 32.93
N VAL A 67 -11.62 -8.90 34.04
CA VAL A 67 -10.92 -7.60 34.15
C VAL A 67 -9.72 -7.56 33.20
N THR A 68 -8.98 -8.67 33.07
CA THR A 68 -7.86 -8.79 32.14
C THR A 68 -8.31 -8.68 30.68
N ILE A 69 -9.42 -9.33 30.31
CA ILE A 69 -10.08 -9.16 28.99
C ILE A 69 -10.40 -7.68 28.76
N PHE A 70 -11.09 -7.02 29.70
CA PHE A 70 -11.46 -5.61 29.56
C PHE A 70 -10.24 -4.69 29.40
N ALA A 71 -9.18 -4.91 30.19
CA ALA A 71 -7.95 -4.13 30.11
C ALA A 71 -7.23 -4.30 28.75
N ILE A 72 -7.11 -5.54 28.26
CA ILE A 72 -6.52 -5.82 26.94
C ILE A 72 -7.33 -5.12 25.84
N LEU A 73 -8.67 -5.20 25.89
CA LEU A 73 -9.55 -4.55 24.93
C LEU A 73 -9.38 -3.02 24.93
N GLN A 74 -9.29 -2.39 26.10
CA GLN A 74 -9.01 -0.94 26.21
C GLN A 74 -7.64 -0.57 25.62
N ILE A 75 -6.59 -1.36 25.93
CA ILE A 75 -5.22 -1.07 25.49
C ILE A 75 -5.08 -1.14 23.97
N TYR A 76 -5.75 -2.08 23.29
CA TYR A 76 -5.63 -2.29 21.85
C TYR A 76 -6.71 -1.63 21.00
N ASN A 77 -7.80 -1.10 21.57
CA ASN A 77 -8.84 -0.43 20.80
C ASN A 77 -8.27 0.74 19.97
N GLN A 78 -8.63 0.80 18.69
CA GLN A 78 -8.18 1.76 17.68
C GLN A 78 -6.68 1.76 17.37
N LYS A 79 -5.92 0.72 17.76
CA LYS A 79 -4.50 0.57 17.40
C LYS A 79 -4.31 -0.43 16.26
N LYS A 80 -3.16 -0.35 15.58
CA LYS A 80 -2.69 -1.35 14.60
C LYS A 80 -2.71 -2.74 15.24
N THR A 81 -3.08 -3.77 14.46
CA THR A 81 -3.08 -5.16 14.95
C THR A 81 -1.70 -5.57 15.45
N PRO A 82 -1.56 -6.02 16.71
CA PRO A 82 -0.28 -6.48 17.23
C PRO A 82 0.14 -7.80 16.58
N GLU A 83 1.39 -7.89 16.17
CA GLU A 83 2.03 -9.13 15.76
C GLU A 83 2.70 -9.77 16.98
N PHE A 84 2.14 -10.87 17.47
CA PHE A 84 2.72 -11.66 18.55
C PHE A 84 3.61 -12.78 18.00
N ALA A 85 4.68 -13.11 18.72
CA ALA A 85 5.54 -14.23 18.36
C ALA A 85 4.74 -15.55 18.27
N HIS A 86 5.18 -16.45 17.39
CA HIS A 86 4.55 -17.76 17.12
C HIS A 86 3.12 -17.70 16.53
N GLY A 87 2.68 -16.55 15.99
CA GLY A 87 1.40 -16.43 15.28
C GLY A 87 0.15 -16.47 16.16
N ILE A 88 0.32 -16.29 17.48
CA ILE A 88 -0.81 -16.16 18.42
C ILE A 88 -1.58 -14.88 18.08
N THR A 89 -2.91 -14.95 18.02
CA THR A 89 -3.75 -13.76 17.75
C THR A 89 -4.31 -13.15 19.02
N LEU A 90 -4.66 -11.86 18.98
CA LEU A 90 -5.39 -11.20 20.07
C LEU A 90 -6.69 -11.94 20.42
N ASN A 91 -7.40 -12.45 19.42
CA ASN A 91 -8.62 -13.25 19.61
C ASN A 91 -8.36 -14.57 20.34
N THR A 92 -7.21 -15.21 20.11
CA THR A 92 -6.78 -16.42 20.83
C THR A 92 -6.62 -16.15 22.34
N ILE A 93 -5.91 -15.07 22.70
CA ILE A 93 -5.67 -14.68 24.10
C ILE A 93 -7.00 -14.41 24.82
N ILE A 94 -7.87 -13.62 24.19
CA ILE A 94 -9.19 -13.28 24.73
C ILE A 94 -10.08 -14.53 24.88
N SER A 95 -10.05 -15.46 23.91
CA SER A 95 -10.82 -16.71 23.96
C SER A 95 -10.37 -17.64 25.10
N VAL A 96 -9.06 -17.74 25.36
CA VAL A 96 -8.52 -18.55 26.49
C VAL A 96 -8.95 -17.96 27.84
N LEU A 97 -8.79 -16.65 28.03
CA LEU A 97 -9.24 -15.97 29.25
C LEU A 97 -10.76 -16.09 29.47
N ALA A 98 -11.53 -16.06 28.38
CA ALA A 98 -12.98 -16.21 28.43
C ALA A 98 -13.41 -17.62 28.84
N THR A 99 -12.79 -18.63 28.23
CA THR A 99 -13.01 -20.05 28.56
C THR A 99 -12.69 -20.32 30.04
N ALA A 100 -11.58 -19.75 30.53
CA ALA A 100 -11.18 -19.84 31.93
C ALA A 100 -12.21 -19.16 32.86
N SER A 101 -12.58 -17.91 32.57
CA SER A 101 -13.58 -17.13 33.32
C SER A 101 -14.93 -17.85 33.41
N LYS A 102 -15.44 -18.34 32.27
CA LYS A 102 -16.68 -19.12 32.14
C LYS A 102 -16.64 -20.41 32.95
N SER A 103 -15.55 -21.18 32.84
CA SER A 103 -15.44 -22.50 33.50
C SER A 103 -15.46 -22.36 35.03
N SER A 104 -14.71 -21.39 35.57
CA SER A 104 -14.70 -21.09 37.00
C SER A 104 -16.05 -20.55 37.49
N LEU A 105 -16.76 -19.75 36.67
CA LEU A 105 -18.11 -19.31 36.97
C LEU A 105 -19.08 -20.50 37.06
N ILE A 106 -19.10 -21.38 36.06
CA ILE A 106 -20.01 -22.54 36.02
C ILE A 106 -19.76 -23.54 37.16
N PHE A 107 -18.50 -23.75 37.56
CA PHE A 107 -18.18 -24.52 38.76
C PHE A 107 -18.89 -23.96 40.01
N VAL A 108 -18.82 -22.65 40.24
CA VAL A 108 -19.46 -21.96 41.37
C VAL A 108 -20.99 -22.09 41.32
N ILE A 109 -21.59 -21.96 40.13
CA ILE A 109 -23.03 -22.17 39.94
C ILE A 109 -23.43 -23.60 40.27
N GLY A 110 -22.64 -24.59 39.84
CA GLY A 110 -22.87 -26.02 40.09
C GLY A 110 -22.92 -26.35 41.59
N GLU A 111 -21.88 -25.96 42.34
CA GLU A 111 -21.84 -26.21 43.79
C GLU A 111 -22.93 -25.43 44.55
N SER A 112 -23.28 -24.23 44.08
CA SER A 112 -24.39 -23.44 44.65
C SER A 112 -25.75 -24.12 44.44
N ILE A 113 -26.04 -24.64 43.24
CA ILE A 113 -27.24 -25.46 42.97
C ILE A 113 -27.22 -26.74 43.83
N GLY A 114 -26.04 -27.35 43.98
CA GLY A 114 -25.79 -28.48 44.87
C GLY A 114 -26.20 -28.20 46.31
N GLN A 115 -25.83 -27.04 46.88
CA GLN A 115 -26.26 -26.67 48.23
C GLN A 115 -27.77 -26.36 48.30
N LEU A 116 -28.34 -25.72 47.28
CA LEU A 116 -29.78 -25.40 47.25
C LEU A 116 -30.68 -26.64 47.23
N LYS A 117 -30.17 -27.79 46.77
CA LYS A 117 -30.80 -29.12 46.91
C LYS A 117 -31.22 -29.40 48.36
N TRP A 118 -30.31 -29.20 49.31
CA TRP A 118 -30.53 -29.47 50.73
C TRP A 118 -31.48 -28.45 51.36
N VAL A 119 -31.31 -27.18 50.98
CA VAL A 119 -32.20 -26.07 51.36
C VAL A 119 -33.64 -26.30 50.86
N TRP A 120 -33.84 -27.00 49.75
CA TRP A 120 -35.17 -27.34 49.22
C TRP A 120 -35.89 -28.37 50.10
N PHE A 121 -35.22 -29.46 50.45
CA PHE A 121 -35.78 -30.56 51.27
C PHE A 121 -35.96 -30.21 52.76
N GLN A 122 -35.24 -29.23 53.29
CA GLN A 122 -35.49 -28.72 54.65
C GLN A 122 -36.81 -27.93 54.74
N LYS A 123 -37.20 -27.19 53.68
CA LYS A 123 -38.30 -26.21 53.74
C LYS A 123 -39.67 -26.86 53.96
N ARG A 124 -39.94 -27.97 53.26
CA ARG A 124 -41.19 -28.75 53.30
C ARG A 124 -40.96 -30.09 52.62
N SER A 125 -41.88 -31.03 52.80
CA SER A 125 -41.90 -32.29 52.06
C SER A 125 -41.92 -32.08 50.54
N ARG A 126 -41.12 -32.89 49.84
CA ARG A 126 -40.92 -32.85 48.39
C ARG A 126 -40.67 -34.25 47.82
N PRO A 127 -41.06 -34.54 46.57
CA PRO A 127 -40.75 -35.82 45.96
C PRO A 127 -39.25 -36.09 45.93
N LEU A 128 -38.84 -37.30 46.34
CA LEU A 128 -37.44 -37.74 46.39
C LEU A 128 -36.74 -37.61 45.02
N SER A 129 -37.48 -37.74 43.91
CA SER A 129 -36.97 -37.51 42.55
C SER A 129 -36.35 -36.12 42.33
N HIS A 130 -36.70 -35.12 43.14
CA HIS A 130 -36.08 -33.78 43.06
C HIS A 130 -34.59 -33.81 43.42
N VAL A 131 -34.09 -34.81 44.17
CA VAL A 131 -32.64 -34.99 44.43
C VAL A 131 -31.89 -35.12 43.10
N GLN A 132 -32.37 -36.01 42.24
CA GLN A 132 -31.80 -36.27 40.92
C GLN A 132 -31.99 -35.07 39.96
N THR A 133 -33.12 -34.36 40.05
CA THR A 133 -33.36 -33.16 39.22
C THR A 133 -32.39 -32.02 39.55
N TYR A 134 -32.13 -31.78 40.85
CA TYR A 134 -31.19 -30.75 41.29
C TYR A 134 -29.73 -31.12 40.95
N ASP A 135 -29.33 -32.38 41.16
CA ASP A 135 -28.00 -32.87 40.81
C ASP A 135 -27.75 -32.87 39.28
N SER A 136 -28.77 -33.18 38.48
CA SER A 136 -28.71 -33.01 37.02
C SER A 136 -28.56 -31.53 36.63
N ALA A 137 -29.21 -30.62 37.35
CA ALA A 137 -29.17 -29.19 37.06
C ALA A 137 -27.80 -28.55 37.37
N SER A 138 -27.12 -28.98 38.45
CA SER A 138 -25.76 -28.53 38.75
C SER A 138 -24.70 -29.02 37.75
N ARG A 139 -24.99 -30.07 36.97
CA ARG A 139 -24.04 -30.69 36.02
C ARG A 139 -24.13 -30.16 34.59
N GLY A 140 -25.15 -29.39 34.22
CA GLY A 140 -25.22 -28.83 32.87
C GLY A 140 -26.57 -28.25 32.43
N PRO A 141 -26.63 -27.78 31.16
CA PRO A 141 -27.77 -27.02 30.64
C PRO A 141 -29.05 -27.86 30.52
N TRP A 142 -28.96 -29.18 30.27
CA TRP A 142 -30.14 -30.04 30.14
C TRP A 142 -30.89 -30.23 31.46
N GLY A 143 -30.17 -30.48 32.56
CA GLY A 143 -30.80 -30.50 33.89
C GLY A 143 -31.31 -29.13 34.31
N SER A 144 -30.57 -28.07 33.97
CA SER A 144 -30.98 -26.68 34.19
C SER A 144 -32.27 -26.32 33.43
N TRP A 145 -32.47 -26.85 32.22
CA TRP A 145 -33.71 -26.69 31.46
C TRP A 145 -34.88 -27.37 32.16
N ASN A 146 -34.69 -28.62 32.60
CA ASN A 146 -35.73 -29.41 33.26
C ASN A 146 -36.18 -28.78 34.60
N ILE A 147 -35.26 -28.24 35.40
CA ILE A 147 -35.61 -27.59 36.68
C ILE A 147 -36.33 -26.24 36.49
N LEU A 148 -36.03 -25.49 35.42
CA LEU A 148 -36.76 -24.27 35.08
C LEU A 148 -38.23 -24.54 34.74
N LEU A 149 -38.50 -25.61 33.99
CA LEU A 149 -39.87 -26.06 33.70
C LEU A 149 -40.61 -26.54 34.96
N LEU A 150 -39.91 -27.22 35.86
CA LEU A 150 -40.45 -27.73 37.13
C LEU A 150 -40.85 -26.60 38.10
N ASP A 151 -39.93 -25.67 38.38
CA ASP A 151 -40.12 -24.58 39.34
C ASP A 151 -40.77 -23.32 38.74
N LYS A 152 -41.01 -23.31 37.42
CA LYS A 152 -41.60 -22.19 36.64
C LYS A 152 -40.92 -20.84 36.88
N GLY A 153 -39.59 -20.84 37.05
CA GLY A 153 -38.80 -19.63 37.28
C GLY A 153 -38.92 -19.00 38.68
N ARG A 154 -39.66 -19.61 39.63
CA ARG A 154 -40.02 -18.99 40.93
C ARG A 154 -39.03 -19.26 42.07
N SER A 155 -38.02 -20.09 41.86
CA SER A 155 -37.05 -20.49 42.88
C SER A 155 -35.70 -19.81 42.67
N LEU A 156 -34.90 -19.64 43.73
CA LEU A 156 -33.52 -19.12 43.62
C LEU A 156 -32.69 -19.95 42.63
N VAL A 157 -32.91 -21.26 42.59
CA VAL A 157 -32.27 -22.23 41.68
C VAL A 157 -32.55 -21.90 40.20
N SER A 158 -33.68 -21.27 39.90
CA SER A 158 -34.01 -20.83 38.54
C SER A 158 -33.02 -19.80 38.01
N ILE A 159 -32.41 -18.97 38.88
CA ILE A 159 -31.35 -18.03 38.49
C ILE A 159 -30.08 -18.79 38.10
N GLY A 160 -29.64 -19.74 38.93
CA GLY A 160 -28.49 -20.60 38.62
C GLY A 160 -28.69 -21.39 37.32
N ALA A 161 -29.86 -21.99 37.14
CA ALA A 161 -30.20 -22.73 35.92
C ALA A 161 -30.22 -21.84 34.66
N ALA A 162 -30.74 -20.62 34.76
CA ALA A 162 -30.70 -19.65 33.67
C ALA A 162 -29.27 -19.23 33.32
N ILE A 163 -28.39 -19.01 34.32
CA ILE A 163 -26.96 -18.72 34.09
C ILE A 163 -26.29 -19.88 33.34
N THR A 164 -26.51 -21.14 33.75
CA THR A 164 -25.93 -22.32 33.10
C THR A 164 -26.32 -22.44 31.63
N ILE A 165 -27.58 -22.10 31.27
CA ILE A 165 -28.04 -22.12 29.88
C ILE A 165 -27.47 -20.94 29.08
N LEU A 166 -27.55 -19.72 29.62
CA LEU A 166 -27.06 -18.50 28.94
C LEU A 166 -25.54 -18.53 28.74
N ALA A 167 -24.78 -19.22 29.60
CA ALA A 167 -23.34 -19.43 29.44
C ALA A 167 -22.95 -20.22 28.18
N LEU A 168 -23.89 -20.90 27.51
CA LEU A 168 -23.64 -21.48 26.18
C LEU A 168 -23.31 -20.40 25.14
N ALA A 169 -23.88 -19.20 25.27
CA ALA A 169 -23.62 -18.06 24.38
C ALA A 169 -22.42 -17.20 24.81
N PHE A 170 -21.75 -17.50 25.93
CA PHE A 170 -20.63 -16.71 26.46
C PHE A 170 -19.47 -16.59 25.46
N ASP A 171 -18.98 -17.71 24.93
CA ASP A 171 -17.81 -17.71 24.03
C ASP A 171 -18.13 -17.10 22.64
N PRO A 172 -19.28 -17.40 21.99
CA PRO A 172 -19.69 -16.69 20.78
C PRO A 172 -19.79 -15.18 20.94
N PHE A 173 -20.29 -14.69 22.09
CA PHE A 173 -20.33 -13.26 22.37
C PHE A 173 -18.92 -12.68 22.50
N VAL A 174 -18.03 -13.34 23.23
CA VAL A 174 -16.64 -12.86 23.38
C VAL A 174 -15.90 -12.83 22.04
N GLN A 175 -16.09 -13.83 21.18
CA GLN A 175 -15.49 -13.85 19.84
C GLN A 175 -15.95 -12.68 18.95
N GLN A 176 -17.17 -12.16 19.14
CA GLN A 176 -17.72 -11.02 18.38
C GLN A 176 -17.27 -9.64 18.89
N ILE A 177 -16.53 -9.58 20.01
CA ILE A 177 -16.02 -8.30 20.55
C ILE A 177 -14.99 -7.66 19.62
N LEU A 178 -14.14 -8.46 18.97
CA LEU A 178 -13.07 -7.96 18.10
C LEU A 178 -13.53 -7.85 16.65
N SER A 179 -13.18 -6.74 16.01
CA SER A 179 -13.28 -6.57 14.57
C SER A 179 -12.00 -5.93 14.03
N TYR A 180 -11.67 -6.26 12.78
CA TYR A 180 -10.42 -5.86 12.15
C TYR A 180 -10.67 -5.02 10.88
N PRO A 181 -11.16 -3.77 11.02
CA PRO A 181 -11.27 -2.86 9.88
C PRO A 181 -9.89 -2.57 9.27
N VAL A 182 -9.81 -2.67 7.96
CA VAL A 182 -8.66 -2.23 7.16
C VAL A 182 -8.75 -0.72 6.95
N ARG A 183 -7.61 -0.03 7.03
CA ARG A 183 -7.47 1.41 6.80
C ARG A 183 -6.31 1.66 5.85
N GLU A 184 -6.51 2.56 4.91
CA GLU A 184 -5.45 3.10 4.07
C GLU A 184 -4.68 4.16 4.87
N VAL A 185 -3.36 3.98 5.02
CA VAL A 185 -2.48 4.90 5.75
C VAL A 185 -1.32 5.30 4.85
N ALA A 186 -1.07 6.60 4.72
CA ALA A 186 0.10 7.12 4.03
C ALA A 186 1.35 6.94 4.90
N HIS A 187 2.35 6.22 4.39
CA HIS A 187 3.61 5.96 5.07
C HIS A 187 4.77 6.55 4.26
N PRO A 188 5.69 7.32 4.86
CA PRO A 188 6.95 7.68 4.21
C PRO A 188 7.70 6.41 3.81
N SER A 189 8.19 6.36 2.57
CA SER A 189 8.93 5.21 2.06
C SER A 189 10.14 5.64 1.26
N ASN A 190 11.28 5.03 1.59
CA ASN A 190 12.52 5.17 0.84
C ASN A 190 12.50 4.37 -0.48
N GLU A 191 11.49 3.51 -0.68
CA GLU A 191 11.31 2.71 -1.90
C GLU A 191 10.42 3.42 -2.94
N ALA A 192 9.47 4.25 -2.47
CA ALA A 192 8.64 5.07 -3.34
C ALA A 192 9.48 6.25 -3.86
N THR A 193 10.05 6.12 -5.07
CA THR A 193 11.02 7.08 -5.61
C THR A 193 10.69 7.49 -7.03
N VAL A 194 11.00 8.73 -7.40
CA VAL A 194 10.94 9.21 -8.78
C VAL A 194 12.23 9.95 -9.12
N LYS A 195 12.72 9.78 -10.34
CA LYS A 195 13.88 10.53 -10.84
C LYS A 195 13.53 12.00 -11.02
N GLN A 196 14.46 12.85 -10.64
CA GLN A 196 14.40 14.31 -10.73
C GLN A 196 15.77 14.76 -11.24
N SER A 197 15.80 15.81 -12.07
CA SER A 197 17.07 16.44 -12.45
C SER A 197 17.16 17.80 -11.80
N ASN A 198 17.96 17.94 -10.73
CA ASN A 198 18.26 19.27 -10.19
C ASN A 198 19.35 19.94 -11.00
N PHE A 199 20.37 19.18 -11.40
CA PHE A 199 21.50 19.70 -12.16
C PHE A 199 21.96 18.77 -13.29
N VAL A 200 22.06 19.32 -14.51
CA VAL A 200 22.48 18.59 -15.71
C VAL A 200 23.82 19.09 -16.25
N MET A 201 24.73 18.14 -16.48
CA MET A 201 25.90 18.33 -17.35
C MET A 201 25.84 17.35 -18.52
N PRO A 202 25.40 17.78 -19.72
CA PRO A 202 25.25 16.87 -20.83
C PRO A 202 26.63 16.40 -21.29
N ARG A 203 26.82 15.08 -21.38
CA ARG A 203 28.00 14.51 -22.04
C ARG A 203 27.77 14.54 -23.54
N THR A 204 27.82 15.72 -24.15
CA THR A 204 27.38 15.94 -25.55
C THR A 204 28.08 15.06 -26.60
N LYS A 205 29.29 14.55 -26.29
CA LYS A 205 30.03 13.61 -27.15
C LYS A 205 29.62 12.14 -26.97
N SER A 206 28.89 11.81 -25.92
CA SER A 206 28.53 10.44 -25.55
C SER A 206 27.46 9.86 -26.48
N GLU A 207 27.40 8.54 -26.53
CA GLU A 207 26.50 7.82 -27.43
C GLU A 207 25.04 7.88 -26.93
N GLU A 208 24.84 7.93 -25.61
CA GLU A 208 23.54 8.11 -24.96
C GLU A 208 22.90 9.46 -25.32
N PHE A 209 23.68 10.54 -25.35
CA PHE A 209 23.19 11.86 -25.75
C PHE A 209 22.80 11.90 -27.24
N LYS A 210 23.60 11.28 -28.11
CA LYS A 210 23.28 11.13 -29.54
C LYS A 210 22.02 10.29 -29.77
N ASN A 211 21.87 9.21 -28.99
CA ASN A 211 20.71 8.32 -29.07
C ASN A 211 19.42 9.02 -28.62
N ALA A 212 19.46 9.95 -27.67
CA ALA A 212 18.30 10.76 -27.30
C ALA A 212 17.73 11.54 -28.51
N PHE A 213 18.58 12.16 -29.34
CA PHE A 213 18.11 12.81 -30.57
C PHE A 213 17.51 11.82 -31.57
N ASN A 214 18.16 10.68 -31.78
CA ASN A 214 17.67 9.66 -32.72
C ASN A 214 16.29 9.13 -32.30
N VAL A 215 16.09 8.83 -31.01
CA VAL A 215 14.81 8.31 -30.50
C VAL A 215 13.71 9.36 -30.58
N ALA A 216 14.01 10.65 -30.38
CA ALA A 216 13.03 11.74 -30.48
C ALA A 216 12.30 11.83 -31.83
N PHE A 217 12.97 11.51 -32.94
CA PHE A 217 12.34 11.55 -34.26
C PHE A 217 11.43 10.36 -34.55
N TRP A 218 11.65 9.20 -33.89
CA TRP A 218 10.99 7.94 -34.24
C TRP A 218 10.06 7.38 -33.15
N SER A 219 10.21 7.82 -31.90
CA SER A 219 9.32 7.49 -30.77
C SER A 219 8.41 8.67 -30.43
N ASP A 220 7.22 8.35 -29.91
CA ASP A 220 6.23 9.29 -29.38
C ASP A 220 6.00 9.10 -27.86
N ASP A 221 6.69 8.14 -27.22
CA ASP A 221 6.52 7.75 -25.82
C ASP A 221 7.79 7.98 -24.98
N PHE A 222 7.65 8.84 -23.95
CA PHE A 222 8.72 9.28 -23.05
C PHE A 222 8.21 9.40 -21.61
N PRO A 223 7.72 8.31 -21.00
CA PRO A 223 7.05 8.37 -19.71
C PRO A 223 8.06 8.59 -18.58
N MET A 224 7.68 9.41 -17.60
CA MET A 224 8.36 9.45 -16.31
C MET A 224 7.98 8.17 -15.54
N ASN A 225 8.98 7.40 -15.10
CA ASN A 225 8.78 6.08 -14.50
C ASN A 225 9.07 6.09 -12.99
N PRO A 226 8.10 6.44 -12.13
CA PRO A 226 8.27 6.33 -10.69
C PRO A 226 8.24 4.88 -10.21
N VAL A 227 9.08 4.57 -9.23
CA VAL A 227 9.02 3.32 -8.46
C VAL A 227 7.95 3.47 -7.39
N CYS A 228 6.92 2.63 -7.42
CA CYS A 228 5.82 2.65 -6.45
C CYS A 228 5.40 1.22 -6.04
N PRO A 229 5.96 0.66 -4.95
CA PRO A 229 5.67 -0.72 -4.53
C PRO A 229 4.19 -0.98 -4.19
N SER A 230 3.51 -0.02 -3.54
CA SER A 230 2.11 -0.16 -3.15
C SER A 230 1.10 0.02 -4.29
N LYS A 231 1.54 0.47 -5.48
CA LYS A 231 0.71 0.94 -6.60
C LYS A 231 -0.17 2.18 -6.28
N ASN A 232 -0.10 2.71 -5.06
CA ASN A 232 -0.77 3.93 -4.61
C ASN A 232 0.26 4.81 -3.90
N CYS A 233 0.90 5.73 -4.62
CA CYS A 233 1.96 6.59 -4.09
C CYS A 233 1.69 8.07 -4.42
N THR A 234 2.17 8.95 -3.56
CA THR A 234 2.04 10.41 -3.71
C THR A 234 3.37 11.08 -3.36
N TRP A 235 3.79 12.05 -4.16
CA TRP A 235 4.99 12.84 -3.89
C TRP A 235 4.57 14.28 -3.58
N LEU A 236 5.33 14.94 -2.70
CA LEU A 236 5.18 16.38 -2.53
C LEU A 236 5.63 17.10 -3.81
N PRO A 237 5.10 18.31 -4.12
CA PRO A 237 5.49 19.03 -5.32
C PRO A 237 7.00 19.24 -5.41
N PHE A 238 7.61 18.82 -6.52
CA PHE A 238 9.05 18.87 -6.74
C PHE A 238 9.38 19.50 -8.10
N GLU A 239 10.54 20.15 -8.20
CA GLU A 239 10.96 20.89 -9.39
C GLU A 239 12.07 20.14 -10.13
N SER A 240 11.90 19.87 -11.42
CA SER A 240 12.95 19.28 -12.27
C SER A 240 13.39 20.29 -13.33
N VAL A 241 14.70 20.33 -13.60
CA VAL A 241 15.31 20.94 -14.79
C VAL A 241 15.10 20.02 -15.98
N GLU A 242 14.72 20.61 -17.12
CA GLU A 242 14.23 19.90 -18.29
C GLU A 242 14.57 20.63 -19.59
N VAL A 243 14.26 19.98 -20.71
CA VAL A 243 14.18 20.64 -22.02
C VAL A 243 12.71 20.78 -22.39
N CYS A 244 12.27 22.01 -22.64
CA CYS A 244 10.92 22.34 -23.08
C CYS A 244 10.91 22.82 -24.53
N SER A 245 9.79 22.62 -25.21
CA SER A 245 9.50 23.22 -26.51
C SER A 245 8.22 24.04 -26.46
N LYS A 246 8.14 25.08 -27.29
CA LYS A 246 6.93 25.86 -27.52
C LYS A 246 6.85 26.22 -29.01
N CYS A 247 5.66 26.17 -29.59
CA CYS A 247 5.44 26.49 -31.01
C CYS A 247 4.22 27.39 -31.18
N GLU A 248 4.31 28.37 -32.09
CA GLU A 248 3.19 29.22 -32.51
C GLU A 248 3.18 29.37 -34.04
N ASP A 249 2.00 29.69 -34.59
CA ASP A 249 1.82 30.11 -35.96
C ASP A 249 2.28 31.58 -36.10
N VAL A 250 3.25 31.81 -36.99
CA VAL A 250 3.84 33.12 -37.28
C VAL A 250 3.60 33.57 -38.73
N THR A 251 2.66 32.93 -39.44
CA THR A 251 2.37 33.13 -40.87
C THR A 251 2.16 34.59 -41.25
N SER A 252 1.44 35.35 -40.41
CA SER A 252 1.16 36.78 -40.62
C SER A 252 2.39 37.69 -40.61
N SER A 253 3.52 37.20 -40.08
CA SER A 253 4.79 37.93 -39.99
C SER A 253 5.81 37.54 -41.05
N ALA A 254 5.53 36.49 -41.84
CA ALA A 254 6.47 35.93 -42.80
C ALA A 254 6.36 36.60 -44.18
N THR A 255 7.50 36.89 -44.80
CA THR A 255 7.58 37.48 -46.14
C THR A 255 8.33 36.57 -47.11
N LEU A 256 7.91 36.58 -48.38
CA LEU A 256 8.53 35.80 -49.45
C LEU A 256 9.38 36.72 -50.32
N SER A 257 10.69 36.47 -50.39
CA SER A 257 11.69 37.37 -50.98
C SER A 257 12.46 36.69 -52.12
N GLY A 258 12.56 37.35 -53.28
CA GLY A 258 13.36 36.87 -54.42
C GLY A 258 12.72 35.78 -55.29
N CYS A 259 11.39 35.61 -55.27
CA CYS A 259 10.70 34.44 -55.82
C CYS A 259 9.83 34.72 -57.06
N THR A 260 9.81 35.95 -57.58
CA THR A 260 8.96 36.40 -58.70
C THR A 260 9.76 36.75 -59.94
N ASP A 261 9.21 36.43 -61.12
CA ASP A 261 9.72 36.81 -62.45
C ASP A 261 11.20 36.51 -62.67
N LEU A 262 11.59 35.26 -62.38
CA LEU A 262 12.97 34.81 -62.51
C LEU A 262 13.38 34.72 -64.00
N PRO A 263 14.37 35.51 -64.46
CA PRO A 263 14.75 35.56 -65.87
C PRO A 263 15.59 34.33 -66.23
N PHE A 264 14.92 33.21 -66.49
CA PHE A 264 15.55 31.98 -66.97
C PHE A 264 15.74 32.04 -68.49
N ASN A 265 17.00 31.93 -68.93
CA ASN A 265 17.33 31.82 -70.35
C ASN A 265 17.24 30.33 -70.76
N PHE A 266 16.30 30.02 -71.65
CA PHE A 266 16.02 28.66 -72.12
C PHE A 266 16.97 28.16 -73.23
N ASP A 267 17.75 29.04 -73.87
CA ASP A 267 18.78 28.66 -74.85
C ASP A 267 19.99 27.98 -74.18
N LEU A 268 20.21 28.25 -72.89
CA LEU A 268 21.34 27.71 -72.13
C LEU A 268 21.03 26.30 -71.57
N GLN A 269 21.69 25.29 -72.12
CA GLN A 269 21.69 23.91 -71.61
C GLN A 269 22.59 23.71 -70.36
N LYS A 270 22.56 24.67 -69.42
CA LYS A 270 23.22 24.57 -68.11
C LYS A 270 22.23 24.92 -67.00
N PRO A 271 22.35 24.31 -65.81
CA PRO A 271 21.50 24.67 -64.68
C PRO A 271 21.60 26.15 -64.33
N GLN A 272 20.46 26.80 -64.11
CA GLN A 272 20.39 28.20 -63.67
C GLN A 272 19.81 28.24 -62.25
N PRO A 273 20.63 28.57 -61.23
CA PRO A 273 20.16 28.79 -59.88
C PRO A 273 19.65 30.21 -59.69
N LYS A 274 18.59 30.36 -58.90
CA LYS A 274 18.08 31.61 -58.34
C LYS A 274 17.77 31.40 -56.86
N THR A 275 18.02 32.40 -56.03
CA THR A 275 17.78 32.31 -54.58
C THR A 275 16.44 32.94 -54.25
N CYS A 276 15.66 32.23 -53.45
CA CYS A 276 14.35 32.62 -52.96
C CYS A 276 14.31 32.28 -51.46
N SER A 277 13.77 33.17 -50.63
CA SER A 277 13.81 33.08 -49.16
C SER A 277 12.42 33.32 -48.56
N VAL A 278 12.09 32.53 -47.54
CA VAL A 278 11.09 32.92 -46.53
C VAL A 278 11.83 33.64 -45.43
N GLU A 279 11.40 34.86 -45.15
CA GLU A 279 11.98 35.75 -44.14
C GLU A 279 10.98 35.96 -43.01
N LEU A 280 11.52 36.10 -41.80
CA LEU A 280 10.79 36.37 -40.57
C LEU A 280 11.34 37.68 -39.97
N PRO A 281 10.60 38.39 -39.10
CA PRO A 281 11.02 39.69 -38.58
C PRO A 281 12.35 39.70 -37.82
N GLN A 282 12.80 38.53 -37.37
CA GLN A 282 14.03 38.34 -36.60
C GLN A 282 14.63 36.95 -36.85
N GLY A 283 15.95 36.87 -36.86
CA GLY A 283 16.71 35.65 -37.14
C GLY A 283 17.12 35.49 -38.60
N ALA A 284 17.60 34.30 -38.96
CA ALA A 284 17.98 33.94 -40.31
C ALA A 284 16.77 33.59 -41.19
N GLY A 285 16.84 33.92 -42.47
CA GLY A 285 15.86 33.52 -43.50
C GLY A 285 16.19 32.16 -44.13
N SER A 286 15.19 31.55 -44.77
CA SER A 286 15.20 30.15 -45.22
C SER A 286 15.98 29.87 -46.52
N ALA A 287 16.91 30.74 -46.92
CA ALA A 287 17.37 30.92 -48.31
C ALA A 287 17.64 29.61 -49.09
N TYR A 288 16.79 29.32 -50.09
CA TYR A 288 16.88 28.13 -50.93
C TYR A 288 17.11 28.48 -52.40
N SER A 289 17.68 27.53 -53.14
CA SER A 289 18.00 27.71 -54.56
C SER A 289 16.98 27.01 -55.47
N LEU A 290 16.10 27.81 -56.07
CA LEU A 290 15.29 27.39 -57.22
C LEU A 290 16.23 27.15 -58.41
N LYS A 291 16.16 25.96 -59.02
CA LYS A 291 17.05 25.57 -60.12
C LYS A 291 16.25 25.11 -61.32
N ARG A 292 16.39 25.82 -62.44
CA ARG A 292 16.01 25.28 -63.76
C ARG A 292 17.12 24.35 -64.24
N TYR A 293 16.77 23.13 -64.67
CA TYR A 293 17.71 22.16 -65.25
C TYR A 293 17.19 21.62 -66.60
N PRO A 294 18.08 21.33 -67.58
CA PRO A 294 17.70 20.66 -68.83
C PRO A 294 17.42 19.16 -68.60
N LEU A 295 16.35 18.66 -69.21
CA LEU A 295 16.03 17.23 -69.29
C LEU A 295 16.54 16.59 -70.61
N GLY A 296 16.92 17.41 -71.58
CA GLY A 296 17.39 17.00 -72.91
C GLY A 296 16.49 17.52 -74.02
N SER A 297 16.76 17.07 -75.26
CA SER A 297 15.96 17.43 -76.43
C SER A 297 15.57 16.20 -77.25
N GLN A 298 14.31 16.13 -77.69
CA GLN A 298 13.84 15.12 -78.62
C GLN A 298 13.50 15.73 -79.99
N ARG A 299 13.68 14.94 -81.05
CA ARG A 299 13.25 15.33 -82.40
C ARG A 299 11.78 15.02 -82.59
N GLN A 300 11.00 16.03 -82.94
CA GLN A 300 9.57 15.91 -83.19
C GLN A 300 9.24 16.60 -84.52
N GLY A 301 9.25 15.82 -85.61
CA GLY A 301 9.18 16.36 -86.97
C GLY A 301 10.51 16.96 -87.43
N ARG A 302 10.51 18.21 -87.91
CA ARG A 302 11.74 18.95 -88.28
C ARG A 302 12.42 19.64 -87.10
N ASP A 303 11.71 19.81 -85.99
CA ASP A 303 12.15 20.64 -84.87
C ASP A 303 12.72 19.80 -83.72
N ASN A 304 13.69 20.38 -83.00
CA ASN A 304 14.22 19.82 -81.75
C ASN A 304 13.46 20.45 -80.57
N VAL A 305 12.54 19.70 -79.96
CA VAL A 305 11.85 20.12 -78.74
C VAL A 305 12.78 19.91 -77.56
N SER A 306 13.07 20.98 -76.82
CA SER A 306 13.88 20.91 -75.59
C SER A 306 12.97 20.89 -74.37
N TYR A 307 13.27 20.02 -73.42
CA TYR A 307 12.55 19.88 -72.16
C TYR A 307 13.40 20.42 -71.02
N PHE A 308 12.76 21.16 -70.13
CA PHE A 308 13.38 21.66 -68.90
C PHE A 308 12.54 21.26 -67.71
N ALA A 309 13.14 21.30 -66.53
CA ALA A 309 12.41 21.13 -65.29
C ALA A 309 12.90 22.09 -64.21
N MET A 310 12.04 22.28 -63.21
CA MET A 310 12.26 23.13 -62.06
C MET A 310 11.67 22.47 -60.82
N ASP A 311 12.42 22.52 -59.72
CA ASP A 311 11.97 22.07 -58.41
C ASP A 311 11.56 23.28 -57.56
N ILE A 312 10.28 23.31 -57.13
CA ILE A 312 9.74 24.35 -56.24
C ILE A 312 9.48 23.71 -54.87
N PRO A 313 9.95 24.32 -53.75
CA PRO A 313 9.64 23.80 -52.43
C PRO A 313 8.18 24.06 -52.05
N GLU A 314 7.51 23.01 -51.56
CA GLU A 314 6.22 23.11 -50.86
C GLU A 314 6.42 23.13 -49.34
N HIS A 315 7.57 22.64 -48.87
CA HIS A 315 7.96 22.70 -47.46
C HIS A 315 9.41 23.16 -47.36
N VAL A 316 9.68 24.11 -46.46
CA VAL A 316 11.03 24.59 -46.15
C VAL A 316 11.20 24.62 -44.64
N MET A 317 12.29 24.05 -44.15
CA MET A 317 12.63 23.96 -42.72
C MET A 317 14.04 24.50 -42.51
N TRP A 318 14.19 25.45 -41.58
CA TRP A 318 15.46 26.09 -41.31
C TRP A 318 15.60 26.53 -39.85
N ILE A 319 16.86 26.68 -39.41
CA ILE A 319 17.18 27.27 -38.12
C ILE A 319 17.10 28.80 -38.25
N VAL A 320 16.21 29.41 -37.47
CA VAL A 320 16.01 30.86 -37.41
C VAL A 320 17.04 31.51 -36.48
N SER A 321 17.41 30.82 -35.39
CA SER A 321 18.38 31.30 -34.42
C SER A 321 18.88 30.13 -33.58
N SER A 322 20.12 30.22 -33.12
CA SER A 322 20.71 29.28 -32.17
C SER A 322 21.36 30.01 -30.99
N ALA A 323 21.57 29.30 -29.87
CA ALA A 323 22.42 29.83 -28.79
C ALA A 323 23.87 30.03 -29.25
N GLU A 324 24.35 29.30 -30.26
CA GLU A 324 25.69 29.44 -30.83
C GLU A 324 25.90 30.81 -31.51
N ASP A 325 24.88 31.35 -32.18
CA ASP A 325 24.92 32.69 -32.78
C ASP A 325 25.16 33.81 -31.74
N SER A 326 24.75 33.59 -30.48
CA SER A 326 25.00 34.52 -29.37
C SER A 326 26.44 34.47 -28.82
N THR A 327 27.24 33.47 -29.25
CA THR A 327 28.63 33.26 -28.79
C THR A 327 29.69 33.73 -29.78
N GLN A 328 29.32 34.47 -30.84
CA GLN A 328 30.29 35.04 -31.79
C GLN A 328 31.13 36.19 -31.19
N THR A 329 32.17 35.85 -30.44
CA THR A 329 33.39 36.66 -30.42
C THR A 329 34.06 36.57 -31.79
N LYS A 330 33.81 37.55 -32.65
CA LYS A 330 34.73 37.86 -33.74
C LYS A 330 36.02 38.41 -33.12
N GLU A 331 37.04 37.55 -33.02
CA GLU A 331 38.49 37.82 -32.94
C GLU A 331 39.17 36.68 -32.14
N PRO A 332 40.17 35.97 -32.69
CA PRO A 332 40.95 34.99 -31.93
C PRO A 332 42.15 35.65 -31.23
N TYR A 333 42.16 35.62 -29.89
CA TYR A 333 43.32 35.93 -29.03
C TYR A 333 43.83 37.40 -29.07
N GLN A 334 44.02 38.00 -27.88
CA GLN A 334 44.63 39.32 -27.60
C GLN A 334 43.69 40.55 -27.49
N SER A 335 42.79 40.54 -26.52
CA SER A 335 42.42 41.76 -25.78
C SER A 335 42.12 41.43 -24.30
N PRO A 336 42.68 42.17 -23.32
CA PRO A 336 42.32 42.01 -21.91
C PRO A 336 40.95 42.64 -21.55
N GLU A 337 40.26 43.25 -22.51
CA GLU A 337 39.01 44.02 -22.30
C GLU A 337 37.75 43.28 -22.78
N ALA A 338 37.82 41.96 -22.97
CA ALA A 338 36.69 41.10 -23.32
C ALA A 338 35.71 40.87 -22.13
N GLU A 339 35.37 41.92 -21.38
CA GLU A 339 34.60 41.81 -20.13
C GLU A 339 33.12 41.48 -20.34
N ASN A 340 32.53 41.94 -21.47
CA ASN A 340 31.09 41.92 -21.74
C ASN A 340 30.75 41.06 -22.97
N LEU A 341 30.71 39.74 -22.79
CA LEU A 341 30.06 38.86 -23.77
C LEU A 341 28.54 38.98 -23.56
N VAL A 342 27.91 39.87 -24.33
CA VAL A 342 26.50 40.23 -24.20
C VAL A 342 25.64 39.08 -24.74
N LEU A 343 25.00 38.33 -23.83
CA LEU A 343 23.84 37.51 -24.18
C LEU A 343 22.83 38.44 -24.86
N SER A 344 22.49 38.15 -26.13
CA SER A 344 21.52 38.93 -26.88
C SER A 344 20.20 39.02 -26.11
N ASN A 345 19.41 40.09 -26.25
CA ASN A 345 18.06 40.13 -25.69
C ASN A 345 17.04 39.84 -26.80
N ARG A 346 16.92 38.56 -27.19
CA ARG A 346 15.99 38.13 -28.25
C ARG A 346 14.96 37.16 -27.66
N SER A 347 13.68 37.47 -27.85
CA SER A 347 12.57 36.59 -27.48
C SER A 347 11.92 36.02 -28.73
N TYR A 348 11.80 34.70 -28.81
CA TYR A 348 11.09 34.00 -29.89
C TYR A 348 9.91 33.25 -29.26
N VAL A 349 8.70 33.43 -29.79
CA VAL A 349 7.50 32.75 -29.26
C VAL A 349 7.30 33.04 -27.75
N GLY A 350 7.71 34.22 -27.28
CA GLY A 350 7.67 34.61 -25.86
C GLY A 350 8.68 33.91 -24.95
N VAL A 351 9.69 33.22 -25.49
CA VAL A 351 10.81 32.62 -24.74
C VAL A 351 12.09 33.40 -25.03
N GLU A 352 12.74 33.90 -23.98
CA GLU A 352 14.01 34.61 -24.09
C GLU A 352 15.19 33.65 -24.35
N ASN A 353 16.01 33.97 -25.34
CA ASN A 353 17.26 33.29 -25.69
C ASN A 353 17.19 31.75 -25.75
N PRO A 354 16.23 31.16 -26.48
CA PRO A 354 16.10 29.71 -26.59
C PRO A 354 17.36 29.05 -27.19
N LEU A 355 17.60 27.78 -26.84
CA LEU A 355 18.73 26.99 -27.35
C LEU A 355 18.72 26.90 -28.87
N LEU A 356 17.54 26.67 -29.44
CA LEU A 356 17.33 26.48 -30.87
C LEU A 356 15.96 27.01 -31.27
N VAL A 357 15.88 27.72 -32.39
CA VAL A 357 14.65 28.16 -33.03
C VAL A 357 14.60 27.60 -34.43
N VAL A 358 13.53 26.85 -34.75
CA VAL A 358 13.30 26.24 -36.06
C VAL A 358 11.98 26.76 -36.61
N ALA A 359 11.95 27.11 -37.89
CA ALA A 359 10.73 27.42 -38.61
C ALA A 359 10.44 26.37 -39.67
N HIS A 360 9.16 26.07 -39.87
CA HIS A 360 8.64 25.26 -40.97
C HIS A 360 7.64 26.09 -41.75
N ALA A 361 8.01 26.50 -42.97
CA ALA A 361 7.11 27.14 -43.92
C ALA A 361 6.49 26.09 -44.84
N ILE A 362 5.17 26.20 -45.05
CA ILE A 362 4.40 25.49 -46.06
C ILE A 362 4.05 26.50 -47.15
N LEU A 363 4.49 26.22 -48.37
CA LEU A 363 4.27 27.03 -49.55
C LEU A 363 3.29 26.31 -50.49
N ASP A 364 2.42 27.05 -51.16
CA ASP A 364 1.42 26.49 -52.07
C ASP A 364 1.42 27.24 -53.42
N ILE A 365 0.93 26.57 -54.46
CA ILE A 365 0.64 27.12 -55.78
C ILE A 365 -0.85 26.92 -56.04
N PRO A 366 -1.63 28.00 -56.29
CA PRO A 366 -3.07 27.97 -56.49
C PRO A 366 -3.55 26.86 -57.44
N LYS A 367 -4.58 26.11 -57.00
CA LYS A 367 -5.08 24.92 -57.70
C LYS A 367 -5.50 25.18 -59.15
N SER A 368 -5.93 26.40 -59.49
CA SER A 368 -6.30 26.81 -60.84
C SER A 368 -5.19 26.63 -61.87
N ASN A 369 -3.92 26.66 -61.44
CA ASN A 369 -2.78 26.71 -62.35
C ASN A 369 -2.17 25.32 -62.61
N ARG A 370 -2.46 24.31 -61.76
CA ARG A 370 -1.60 23.12 -61.62
C ARG A 370 -1.49 22.17 -62.82
N SER A 371 -2.40 22.24 -63.81
CA SER A 371 -2.38 21.37 -65.00
C SER A 371 -1.58 21.96 -66.17
N HIS A 372 -1.73 23.26 -66.45
CA HIS A 372 -1.01 23.97 -67.51
C HIS A 372 -0.72 25.42 -67.08
N ILE A 373 0.53 25.72 -66.72
CA ILE A 373 0.96 27.06 -66.31
C ILE A 373 1.65 27.75 -67.49
N HIS A 374 1.03 28.76 -68.08
CA HIS A 374 1.64 29.56 -69.16
C HIS A 374 2.64 30.62 -68.64
N SER A 375 2.58 30.94 -67.35
CA SER A 375 3.58 31.76 -66.64
C SER A 375 4.65 30.90 -65.98
N HIS A 376 5.62 31.56 -65.36
CA HIS A 376 6.54 30.94 -64.41
C HIS A 376 5.76 30.31 -63.23
N PRO A 377 6.02 29.04 -62.85
CA PRO A 377 5.30 28.35 -61.78
C PRO A 377 5.54 28.96 -60.39
N GLU A 378 6.70 29.57 -60.17
CA GLU A 378 7.07 30.32 -58.96
C GLU A 378 6.26 31.62 -58.77
N ASN A 379 5.72 32.22 -59.84
CA ASN A 379 4.93 33.46 -59.74
C ASN A 379 3.58 33.28 -59.01
N GLY A 380 3.13 32.02 -58.86
CA GLY A 380 1.94 31.69 -58.07
C GLY A 380 2.26 31.30 -56.62
N LEU A 381 3.54 31.26 -56.21
CA LEU A 381 3.97 30.74 -54.92
C LEU A 381 3.51 31.67 -53.79
N ASN A 382 2.75 31.14 -52.84
CA ASN A 382 2.35 31.87 -51.65
C ASN A 382 2.72 31.12 -50.36
N ILE A 383 2.89 31.86 -49.28
CA ILE A 383 3.03 31.30 -47.94
C ILE A 383 1.65 30.89 -47.46
N ARG A 384 1.47 29.59 -47.17
CA ARG A 384 0.21 29.03 -46.68
C ARG A 384 0.17 28.92 -45.15
N ASN A 385 1.30 28.55 -44.54
CA ASN A 385 1.48 28.47 -43.10
C ASN A 385 2.98 28.60 -42.76
N VAL A 386 3.33 29.22 -41.64
CA VAL A 386 4.67 29.17 -41.04
C VAL A 386 4.56 28.92 -39.54
N THR A 387 5.00 27.73 -39.10
CA THR A 387 5.13 27.42 -37.67
C THR A 387 6.53 27.75 -37.21
N GLN A 388 6.67 28.55 -36.15
CA GLN A 388 7.95 28.75 -35.45
C GLN A 388 7.93 27.98 -34.13
N CYS A 389 8.95 27.15 -33.92
CA CYS A 389 9.16 26.38 -32.71
C CYS A 389 10.47 26.77 -32.03
N VAL A 390 10.44 26.90 -30.72
CA VAL A 390 11.62 27.03 -29.85
C VAL A 390 11.85 25.74 -29.09
N LEU A 391 13.11 25.40 -28.89
CA LEU A 391 13.58 24.43 -27.90
C LEU A 391 14.45 25.19 -26.90
N SER A 392 14.15 25.09 -25.61
CA SER A 392 14.92 25.75 -24.56
C SER A 392 14.97 24.94 -23.27
N LEU A 393 15.79 25.37 -22.34
CA LEU A 393 15.81 24.86 -20.98
C LEU A 393 14.67 25.47 -20.17
N CYS A 394 14.18 24.70 -19.21
CA CYS A 394 13.09 25.09 -18.33
C CYS A 394 13.19 24.36 -16.99
N THR A 395 12.44 24.81 -15.99
CA THR A 395 12.02 23.92 -14.90
C THR A 395 10.51 23.69 -14.93
N ARG A 396 10.12 22.49 -14.53
CA ARG A 396 8.73 22.11 -14.28
C ARG A 396 8.56 21.67 -12.83
N THR A 397 7.55 22.23 -12.16
CA THR A 397 7.11 21.73 -10.85
C THR A 397 6.02 20.69 -11.05
N TYR A 398 6.28 19.45 -10.64
CA TYR A 398 5.36 18.34 -10.74
C TYR A 398 4.58 18.13 -9.46
N ASN A 399 3.27 17.89 -9.59
CA ASN A 399 2.48 17.19 -8.60
C ASN A 399 2.26 15.76 -9.12
N LEU A 400 3.00 14.79 -8.55
CA LEU A 400 2.98 13.41 -9.01
C LEU A 400 2.13 12.54 -8.09
N THR A 401 1.15 11.86 -8.68
CA THR A 401 0.43 10.77 -8.02
C THR A 401 0.54 9.50 -8.86
N VAL A 402 0.60 8.34 -8.19
CA VAL A 402 0.44 7.02 -8.81
C VAL A 402 -0.80 6.40 -8.18
N ALA A 403 -1.81 6.13 -9.00
CA ALA A 403 -3.07 5.54 -8.55
C ALA A 403 -3.32 4.22 -9.29
N ARG A 404 -3.49 3.12 -8.55
CA ARG A 404 -3.65 1.76 -9.12
C ARG A 404 -2.51 1.35 -10.07
N GLY A 405 -1.32 1.91 -9.87
CA GLY A 405 -0.10 1.65 -10.65
C GLY A 405 0.06 2.52 -11.90
N VAL A 406 -0.86 3.46 -12.16
CA VAL A 406 -0.73 4.42 -13.28
C VAL A 406 -0.20 5.76 -12.75
N PRO A 407 0.93 6.27 -13.26
CA PRO A 407 1.43 7.61 -12.90
C PRO A 407 0.61 8.71 -13.58
N SER A 408 0.31 9.78 -12.85
CA SER A 408 -0.28 11.03 -13.32
C SER A 408 0.64 12.19 -12.91
N PRO A 409 1.55 12.64 -13.81
CA PRO A 409 2.41 13.79 -13.57
C PRO A 409 1.72 15.09 -14.00
N ASP A 410 1.16 15.83 -13.06
CA ASP A 410 0.54 17.13 -13.34
C ASP A 410 1.58 18.25 -13.22
N VAL A 411 1.71 19.09 -14.26
CA VAL A 411 2.63 20.24 -14.27
C VAL A 411 1.94 21.46 -13.64
N VAL A 412 2.44 21.89 -12.49
CA VAL A 412 1.88 22.99 -11.68
C VAL A 412 2.47 24.35 -12.08
N ARG A 413 3.78 24.40 -12.34
CA ARG A 413 4.52 25.60 -12.73
C ARG A 413 5.52 25.26 -13.84
N LEU A 414 5.70 26.20 -14.76
CA LEU A 414 6.74 26.19 -15.79
C LEU A 414 7.54 27.50 -15.67
N ASP A 415 8.86 27.41 -15.62
CA ASP A 415 9.77 28.56 -15.70
C ASP A 415 10.78 28.33 -16.84
N TRP A 416 10.96 29.32 -17.71
CA TRP A 416 11.96 29.27 -18.79
C TRP A 416 13.36 29.69 -18.33
N GLY A 417 13.47 30.21 -17.11
CA GLY A 417 14.72 30.59 -16.48
C GLY A 417 15.52 31.63 -17.27
N ARG A 418 16.83 31.65 -17.04
CA ARG A 418 17.75 32.60 -17.67
C ARG A 418 19.14 32.01 -17.86
N PHE A 419 19.73 32.35 -18.99
CA PHE A 419 21.12 32.05 -19.30
C PHE A 419 22.06 33.01 -18.57
N PHE A 420 23.23 32.52 -18.17
CA PHE A 420 24.28 33.31 -17.57
C PHE A 420 25.67 32.78 -17.97
N LEU A 421 26.67 33.63 -17.87
CA LEU A 421 28.06 33.25 -18.15
C LEU A 421 28.76 32.86 -16.85
N TRP A 422 29.19 31.61 -16.78
CA TRP A 422 30.08 31.14 -15.74
C TRP A 422 31.53 31.32 -16.17
N LYS A 423 32.28 32.13 -15.41
CA LYS A 423 33.73 32.33 -15.59
C LYS A 423 34.48 31.42 -14.61
N TYR A 424 35.46 30.67 -15.09
CA TYR A 424 36.25 29.72 -14.28
C TYR A 424 37.72 29.72 -14.68
N LYS A 425 38.60 29.24 -13.80
CA LYS A 425 40.03 29.07 -14.09
C LYS A 425 40.32 27.63 -14.49
N LEU A 426 40.99 27.44 -15.62
CA LEU A 426 41.49 26.16 -16.11
C LEU A 426 43.00 26.29 -16.37
N ALA A 427 43.83 25.62 -15.56
CA ALA A 427 45.30 25.69 -15.66
C ALA A 427 45.84 27.14 -15.83
N ASP A 428 45.45 28.01 -14.90
CA ASP A 428 45.74 29.46 -14.85
C ASP A 428 45.20 30.34 -16.00
N GLN A 429 44.53 29.79 -17.02
CA GLN A 429 43.74 30.59 -17.96
C GLN A 429 42.30 30.83 -17.48
N LEU A 430 41.77 32.02 -17.75
CA LEU A 430 40.37 32.35 -17.51
C LEU A 430 39.52 31.87 -18.70
N ALA A 431 38.65 30.89 -18.45
CA ALA A 431 37.69 30.37 -19.40
C ALA A 431 36.26 30.78 -19.01
N SER A 432 35.34 30.69 -19.96
CA SER A 432 33.92 30.94 -19.70
C SER A 432 33.03 29.94 -20.45
N ALA A 433 31.94 29.52 -19.82
CA ALA A 433 30.90 28.72 -20.43
C ALA A 433 29.52 29.33 -20.17
N THR A 434 28.61 29.17 -21.13
CA THR A 434 27.19 29.53 -20.94
C THR A 434 26.51 28.43 -20.13
N CYS A 435 25.91 28.84 -19.02
CA CYS A 435 25.06 28.01 -18.17
C CYS A 435 23.62 28.56 -18.18
N TRP A 436 22.69 27.82 -17.58
CA TRP A 436 21.30 28.23 -17.37
C TRP A 436 20.88 27.93 -15.93
N LYS A 437 19.97 28.78 -15.40
CA LYS A 437 19.38 28.64 -14.06
C LYS A 437 17.90 29.07 -14.05
N PRO A 438 17.08 28.64 -13.08
CA PRO A 438 15.74 29.18 -12.84
C PRO A 438 15.75 30.71 -12.67
N SER A 439 14.62 31.35 -12.94
CA SER A 439 14.46 32.81 -12.83
C SER A 439 14.70 33.27 -11.39
N ASP A 440 14.09 32.57 -10.43
CA ASP A 440 14.11 32.87 -9.00
C ASP A 440 15.47 32.55 -8.33
N ALA A 441 16.39 31.86 -9.00
CA ALA A 441 17.67 31.44 -8.42
C ALA A 441 18.66 32.63 -8.27
N GLU A 442 19.14 32.88 -7.04
CA GLU A 442 20.01 34.03 -6.72
C GLU A 442 21.39 33.93 -7.40
N SER A 443 22.17 32.89 -7.10
CA SER A 443 23.50 32.65 -7.70
C SER A 443 23.86 31.16 -7.64
N VAL A 444 24.67 30.69 -8.58
CA VAL A 444 25.03 29.26 -8.72
C VAL A 444 26.55 29.11 -8.68
N ASN A 445 27.09 28.32 -7.74
CA ASN A 445 28.53 28.12 -7.48
C ASN A 445 29.05 26.78 -8.01
N ILE A 446 29.42 26.74 -9.30
CA ILE A 446 30.09 25.59 -9.93
C ILE A 446 31.55 25.53 -9.48
N ASN A 447 31.98 24.36 -8.98
CA ASN A 447 33.40 24.09 -8.77
C ASN A 447 33.99 23.30 -9.95
N THR A 448 35.30 23.46 -10.21
CA THR A 448 35.98 22.91 -11.42
C THR A 448 35.98 21.38 -11.49
N THR A 449 35.69 20.69 -10.39
CA THR A 449 35.59 19.22 -10.28
C THR A 449 34.17 18.69 -10.51
N SER A 450 33.45 19.26 -11.48
CA SER A 450 32.21 18.67 -12.03
C SER A 450 31.10 18.34 -11.00
N LYS A 451 30.98 19.11 -9.92
CA LYS A 451 29.78 19.18 -9.05
C LYS A 451 29.57 20.61 -8.54
N TYR A 452 28.32 21.02 -8.39
CA TYR A 452 27.95 22.18 -7.58
C TYR A 452 28.25 21.91 -6.10
N THR A 453 28.60 22.95 -5.36
CA THR A 453 29.00 22.82 -3.95
C THR A 453 27.82 22.86 -2.96
N LYS A 454 26.60 23.10 -3.44
CA LYS A 454 25.36 23.12 -2.63
C LYS A 454 24.25 22.32 -3.32
N ALA A 455 23.44 21.64 -2.52
CA ALA A 455 22.36 20.75 -2.99
C ALA A 455 21.07 21.48 -3.42
N ASN A 456 20.96 22.80 -3.19
CA ASN A 456 19.75 23.58 -3.45
C ASN A 456 19.85 24.44 -4.73
N GLU A 457 20.86 24.19 -5.56
CA GLU A 457 21.21 25.04 -6.72
C GLU A 457 20.87 24.31 -8.03
N SER A 458 19.66 24.51 -8.53
CA SER A 458 19.20 23.91 -9.79
C SER A 458 19.75 24.63 -11.03
N GLY A 459 20.04 23.90 -12.09
CA GLY A 459 20.47 24.49 -13.36
C GLY A 459 21.01 23.51 -14.39
N PHE A 460 21.72 24.05 -15.38
CA PHE A 460 22.25 23.28 -16.51
C PHE A 460 23.56 23.91 -16.99
N CYS A 461 24.66 23.16 -17.06
CA CYS A 461 25.93 23.70 -17.58
C CYS A 461 26.93 22.62 -18.01
N PRO A 462 27.73 22.80 -19.09
CA PRO A 462 27.55 23.82 -20.13
C PRO A 462 26.31 23.54 -20.97
N VAL A 463 25.70 24.61 -21.47
CA VAL A 463 24.61 24.56 -22.44
C VAL A 463 25.10 23.88 -23.74
N PRO A 464 24.33 22.94 -24.34
CA PRO A 464 24.79 22.23 -25.53
C PRO A 464 24.68 23.10 -26.79
N GLN A 465 25.65 22.93 -27.68
CA GLN A 465 25.60 23.43 -29.05
C GLN A 465 24.74 22.47 -29.89
N LEU A 466 23.53 22.89 -30.23
CA LEU A 466 22.52 22.05 -30.90
C LEU A 466 22.44 22.30 -32.42
N ALA A 467 22.77 23.50 -32.89
CA ALA A 467 22.63 23.90 -34.29
C ALA A 467 23.77 23.34 -35.16
N SER A 468 25.01 23.31 -34.67
CA SER A 468 26.15 22.65 -35.33
C SER A 468 26.23 21.14 -35.12
N SER A 469 25.18 20.52 -34.58
CA SER A 469 25.10 19.07 -34.36
C SER A 469 24.26 18.38 -35.44
N ASN A 470 24.32 17.04 -35.51
CA ASN A 470 23.45 16.23 -36.36
C ASN A 470 21.94 16.54 -36.19
N LEU A 471 21.52 17.13 -35.06
CA LEU A 471 20.15 17.59 -34.86
C LEU A 471 19.80 18.77 -35.78
N GLY A 472 20.71 19.72 -35.97
CA GLY A 472 20.52 20.85 -36.87
C GLY A 472 20.37 20.41 -38.32
N ASP A 473 21.24 19.52 -38.79
CA ASP A 473 21.13 18.90 -40.12
C ASP A 473 19.81 18.12 -40.28
N ALA A 474 19.31 17.47 -39.23
CA ALA A 474 18.05 16.73 -39.26
C ALA A 474 16.80 17.63 -39.25
N LEU A 475 16.90 18.86 -38.74
CA LEU A 475 15.82 19.85 -38.65
C LEU A 475 15.86 20.90 -39.78
N THR A 476 16.85 20.83 -40.66
CA THR A 476 16.95 21.70 -41.85
C THR A 476 16.76 20.92 -43.14
N GLY A 477 16.09 21.51 -44.12
CA GLY A 477 15.81 20.86 -45.39
C GLY A 477 14.57 21.38 -46.09
N GLN A 478 14.16 20.68 -47.14
CA GLN A 478 13.02 21.08 -47.96
C GLN A 478 12.32 19.86 -48.58
N ALA A 479 11.08 20.03 -49.00
CA ALA A 479 10.41 19.06 -49.87
C ALA A 479 9.87 19.78 -51.11
N VAL A 480 10.19 19.25 -52.28
CA VAL A 480 10.01 19.92 -53.58
C VAL A 480 9.01 19.20 -54.48
N ARG A 481 8.17 19.97 -55.18
CA ARG A 481 7.38 19.50 -56.32
C ARG A 481 8.14 19.83 -57.61
N GLY A 482 8.28 18.84 -58.49
CA GLY A 482 8.90 19.01 -59.80
C GLY A 482 7.89 19.48 -60.84
N PHE A 483 8.27 20.45 -61.66
CA PHE A 483 7.54 20.92 -62.83
C PHE A 483 8.40 20.76 -64.07
N ASN A 484 7.82 20.28 -65.16
CA ASN A 484 8.44 20.19 -66.48
C ASN A 484 7.93 21.34 -67.36
N TYR A 485 8.79 21.85 -68.25
CA TYR A 485 8.45 22.85 -69.27
C TYR A 485 8.64 22.28 -70.66
N ASP A 486 7.61 22.41 -71.49
CA ASP A 486 7.66 22.11 -72.91
C ASP A 486 7.92 23.41 -73.71
N THR A 487 9.04 23.44 -74.45
CA THR A 487 9.39 24.58 -75.32
C THR A 487 8.49 24.71 -76.56
N GLN A 488 7.88 23.61 -77.03
CA GLN A 488 6.96 23.63 -78.16
C GLN A 488 5.60 24.23 -77.74
N SER A 489 4.99 23.67 -76.69
CA SER A 489 3.66 24.10 -76.23
C SER A 489 3.67 25.32 -75.30
N LYS A 490 4.85 25.75 -74.82
CA LYS A 490 5.05 26.94 -73.96
C LYS A 490 4.16 26.93 -72.71
N TYR A 491 4.17 25.82 -71.98
CA TYR A 491 3.56 25.71 -70.65
C TYR A 491 4.37 24.80 -69.73
N TRP A 492 4.21 25.01 -68.42
CA TRP A 492 4.67 24.10 -67.39
C TRP A 492 3.57 23.12 -66.97
N TYR A 493 3.96 21.89 -66.67
CA TYR A 493 3.09 20.84 -66.15
C TYR A 493 3.77 20.07 -65.01
N GLY A 494 3.01 19.41 -64.16
CA GLY A 494 3.55 18.60 -63.06
C GLY A 494 4.40 17.44 -63.58
N ALA A 495 5.61 17.28 -63.04
CA ALA A 495 6.55 16.25 -63.49
C ALA A 495 6.23 14.85 -62.94
N MET A 496 5.66 14.79 -61.73
CA MET A 496 5.26 13.57 -61.01
C MET A 496 4.14 13.90 -60.01
N ASP A 497 3.38 12.89 -59.60
CA ASP A 497 2.47 13.00 -58.46
C ASP A 497 3.24 12.93 -57.13
N GLY A 498 3.22 14.03 -56.38
CA GLY A 498 3.71 14.10 -55.00
C GLY A 498 4.87 15.07 -54.76
N THR A 499 5.21 15.24 -53.49
CA THR A 499 6.27 16.12 -53.00
C THR A 499 7.48 15.26 -52.62
N ARG A 500 8.68 15.63 -53.06
CA ARG A 500 9.94 14.90 -52.79
C ARG A 500 10.69 15.53 -51.61
N PRO A 501 10.72 14.92 -50.41
CA PRO A 501 11.48 15.43 -49.27
C PRO A 501 12.99 15.22 -49.45
N SER A 502 13.80 16.12 -48.87
CA SER A 502 15.27 16.03 -48.92
C SER A 502 15.85 14.97 -47.98
N SER A 503 15.09 14.54 -46.96
CA SER A 503 15.46 13.44 -46.06
C SER A 503 14.22 12.77 -45.47
N VAL A 504 14.39 11.55 -44.93
CA VAL A 504 13.34 10.83 -44.19
C VAL A 504 12.88 11.56 -42.93
N THR A 505 13.73 12.42 -42.33
CA THR A 505 13.35 13.26 -41.18
C THR A 505 12.41 14.37 -41.61
N ILE A 506 12.70 15.04 -42.74
CA ILE A 506 11.82 16.06 -43.32
C ILE A 506 10.46 15.44 -43.71
N GLU A 507 10.45 14.23 -44.26
CA GLU A 507 9.22 13.47 -44.53
C GLU A 507 8.39 13.21 -43.25
N LYS A 508 9.05 12.77 -42.16
CA LYS A 508 8.40 12.55 -40.86
C LYS A 508 7.83 13.87 -40.31
N ILE A 509 8.58 14.98 -40.34
CA ILE A 509 8.11 16.30 -39.90
C ILE A 509 6.89 16.77 -40.72
N ILE A 510 6.90 16.60 -42.05
CA ILE A 510 5.75 16.92 -42.92
C ILE A 510 4.52 16.08 -42.53
N ARG A 511 4.71 14.81 -42.15
CA ARG A 511 3.63 13.88 -41.82
C ARG A 511 3.00 14.09 -40.45
N ILE A 512 3.79 14.48 -39.43
CA ILE A 512 3.31 14.58 -38.03
C ILE A 512 3.34 15.99 -37.42
N GLY A 513 3.90 16.98 -38.10
CA GLY A 513 4.04 18.36 -37.63
C GLY A 513 5.38 18.64 -36.94
N LEU A 514 5.90 19.86 -37.13
CA LEU A 514 7.12 20.34 -36.45
C LEU A 514 6.88 20.46 -34.94
N ASP A 515 5.69 20.86 -34.53
CA ASP A 515 5.25 20.95 -33.13
C ASP A 515 5.37 19.62 -32.39
N LYS A 516 4.89 18.52 -32.99
CA LYS A 516 4.99 17.19 -32.39
C LYS A 516 6.43 16.69 -32.34
N VAL A 517 7.23 16.93 -33.38
CA VAL A 517 8.66 16.57 -33.40
C VAL A 517 9.46 17.34 -32.34
N MET A 518 9.21 18.65 -32.20
CA MET A 518 9.87 19.48 -31.19
C MET A 518 9.42 19.10 -29.76
N GLY A 519 8.16 18.69 -29.59
CA GLY A 519 7.66 18.10 -28.34
C GLY A 519 8.34 16.78 -27.98
N ASN A 520 8.55 15.88 -28.95
CA ASN A 520 9.26 14.63 -28.73
C ASN A 520 10.76 14.85 -28.44
N LEU A 521 11.39 15.84 -29.08
CA LEU A 521 12.77 16.27 -28.79
C LEU A 521 12.92 16.78 -27.35
N ALA A 522 12.03 17.67 -26.93
CA ALA A 522 11.96 18.17 -25.55
C ALA A 522 11.80 17.00 -24.55
N ALA A 523 10.84 16.10 -24.80
CA ALA A 523 10.58 14.95 -23.93
C ALA A 523 11.74 13.94 -23.88
N SER A 524 12.38 13.62 -25.00
CA SER A 524 13.52 12.68 -25.02
C SER A 524 14.76 13.23 -24.33
N LEU A 525 15.05 14.53 -24.47
CA LEU A 525 16.18 15.17 -23.80
C LEU A 525 15.92 15.34 -22.29
N THR A 526 14.67 15.59 -21.90
CA THR A 526 14.22 15.58 -20.51
C THR A 526 14.39 14.19 -19.89
N LYS A 527 13.99 13.13 -20.61
CA LYS A 527 14.24 11.75 -20.17
C LYS A 527 15.74 11.45 -20.00
N TYR A 528 16.59 11.87 -20.93
CA TYR A 528 18.06 11.78 -20.77
C TYR A 528 18.54 12.51 -19.50
N ALA A 529 18.00 13.69 -19.19
CA ALA A 529 18.35 14.45 -18.00
C ALA A 529 17.91 13.77 -16.69
N TRP A 530 16.81 13.01 -16.69
CA TRP A 530 16.40 12.16 -15.56
C TRP A 530 17.24 10.88 -15.43
N ASP A 531 17.48 10.20 -16.55
CA ASP A 531 18.24 8.93 -16.59
C ASP A 531 19.72 9.14 -16.21
N THR A 532 20.27 10.34 -16.45
CA THR A 532 21.64 10.72 -16.07
C THR A 532 21.76 11.44 -14.72
N ALA A 533 20.64 11.78 -14.06
CA ALA A 533 20.67 12.40 -12.74
C ALA A 533 20.87 11.36 -11.63
N ASP A 534 21.77 11.67 -10.68
CA ASP A 534 21.91 10.90 -9.43
C ASP A 534 20.70 11.12 -8.50
N ASP A 535 20.03 12.27 -8.61
CA ASP A 535 18.96 12.71 -7.71
C ASP A 535 17.64 11.94 -7.87
N SER A 536 16.89 11.84 -6.77
CA SER A 536 15.53 11.29 -6.74
C SER A 536 14.73 11.85 -5.58
N VAL A 537 13.40 11.94 -5.76
CA VAL A 537 12.46 12.41 -4.74
C VAL A 537 11.76 11.21 -4.11
N THR A 538 11.78 11.13 -2.78
CA THR A 538 11.05 10.13 -2.00
C THR A 538 9.59 10.53 -1.84
N GLY A 539 8.71 9.53 -1.88
CA GLY A 539 7.27 9.69 -1.80
C GLY A 539 6.67 9.01 -0.57
N MET A 540 5.37 9.25 -0.38
CA MET A 540 4.54 8.52 0.56
C MET A 540 3.80 7.40 -0.18
N MET A 541 3.93 6.17 0.31
CA MET A 541 3.14 5.04 -0.18
C MET A 541 1.92 4.83 0.72
N THR A 542 0.76 4.68 0.11
CA THR A 542 -0.47 4.32 0.83
C THR A 542 -0.50 2.80 1.01
N VAL A 543 -0.66 2.34 2.24
CA VAL A 543 -0.74 0.92 2.59
C VAL A 543 -2.01 0.59 3.37
N SER A 544 -2.58 -0.57 3.07
CA SER A 544 -3.72 -1.15 3.77
C SER A 544 -3.24 -1.80 5.08
N GLU A 545 -3.55 -1.18 6.22
CA GLU A 545 -3.24 -1.71 7.56
C GLU A 545 -4.50 -2.16 8.30
N SER A 546 -4.42 -3.28 9.02
CA SER A 546 -5.48 -3.75 9.91
C SER A 546 -5.42 -3.07 11.28
N TYR A 547 -6.55 -2.55 11.73
CA TYR A 547 -6.71 -1.94 13.06
C TYR A 547 -7.64 -2.79 13.93
N VAL A 548 -7.42 -2.80 15.24
CA VAL A 548 -8.33 -3.44 16.21
C VAL A 548 -9.47 -2.48 16.55
N ALA A 549 -10.71 -2.87 16.28
CA ALA A 549 -11.90 -2.13 16.69
C ALA A 549 -12.77 -2.99 17.63
N VAL A 550 -12.98 -2.49 18.86
CA VAL A 550 -13.73 -3.19 19.91
C VAL A 550 -15.22 -2.84 19.87
N LYS A 551 -16.07 -3.85 19.73
CA LYS A 551 -17.53 -3.75 19.78
C LYS A 551 -18.04 -3.99 21.20
N TRP A 552 -17.98 -2.96 22.04
CA TRP A 552 -18.30 -3.02 23.48
C TRP A 552 -19.63 -3.68 23.85
N ALA A 553 -20.66 -3.59 22.99
CA ALA A 553 -21.96 -4.21 23.21
C ALA A 553 -21.89 -5.74 23.46
N TRP A 554 -20.95 -6.44 22.83
CA TRP A 554 -20.81 -7.90 22.99
C TRP A 554 -20.22 -8.33 24.34
N LEU A 555 -19.60 -7.40 25.08
CA LEU A 555 -19.13 -7.67 26.44
C LEU A 555 -20.28 -7.71 27.48
N ALA A 556 -21.47 -7.23 27.11
CA ALA A 556 -22.61 -7.12 28.02
C ALA A 556 -23.06 -8.47 28.59
N LEU A 557 -23.21 -9.51 27.76
CA LEU A 557 -23.67 -10.83 28.23
C LEU A 557 -22.66 -11.47 29.22
N PRO A 558 -21.35 -11.56 28.92
CA PRO A 558 -20.34 -12.00 29.89
C PRO A 558 -20.39 -11.23 31.22
N ALA A 559 -20.49 -9.89 31.17
CA ALA A 559 -20.57 -9.05 32.37
C ALA A 559 -21.83 -9.36 33.21
N ILE A 560 -22.99 -9.46 32.55
CA ILE A 560 -24.27 -9.78 33.19
C ILE A 560 -24.22 -11.17 33.83
N LEU A 561 -23.67 -12.18 33.16
CA LEU A 561 -23.53 -13.53 33.71
C LEU A 561 -22.61 -13.59 34.93
N LEU A 562 -21.50 -12.85 34.91
CA LEU A 562 -20.59 -12.73 36.04
C LEU A 562 -21.28 -12.09 37.25
N VAL A 563 -21.98 -10.95 37.04
CA VAL A 563 -22.73 -10.25 38.10
C VAL A 563 -23.86 -11.11 38.66
N MET A 564 -24.64 -11.78 37.80
CA MET A 564 -25.71 -12.69 38.24
C MET A 564 -25.15 -13.89 39.02
N GLY A 565 -23.99 -14.43 38.63
CA GLY A 565 -23.36 -15.54 39.34
C GLY A 565 -22.81 -15.15 40.71
N ILE A 566 -22.19 -13.97 40.83
CA ILE A 566 -21.77 -13.40 42.13
C ILE A 566 -22.99 -13.20 43.05
N ALA A 567 -24.07 -12.61 42.53
CA ALA A 567 -25.31 -12.41 43.28
C ALA A 567 -25.98 -13.74 43.68
N PHE A 568 -25.94 -14.76 42.82
CA PHE A 568 -26.47 -16.09 43.10
C PHE A 568 -25.66 -16.84 44.16
N LEU A 569 -24.32 -16.78 44.12
CA LEU A 569 -23.46 -17.31 45.18
C LEU A 569 -23.76 -16.61 46.51
N ALA A 570 -23.73 -15.28 46.55
CA ALA A 570 -24.00 -14.51 47.76
C ALA A 570 -25.39 -14.81 48.34
N SER A 571 -26.42 -14.91 47.49
CA SER A 571 -27.78 -15.28 47.89
C SER A 571 -27.84 -16.70 48.48
N THR A 572 -27.09 -17.63 47.90
CA THR A 572 -27.01 -19.03 48.38
C THR A 572 -26.30 -19.13 49.72
N VAL A 573 -25.18 -18.41 49.91
CA VAL A 573 -24.45 -18.32 51.18
C VAL A 573 -25.34 -17.72 52.28
N LEU A 574 -25.99 -16.59 52.01
CA LEU A 574 -26.89 -15.92 52.96
C LEU A 574 -28.11 -16.79 53.32
N LEU A 575 -28.72 -17.45 52.32
CA LEU A 575 -29.85 -18.35 52.55
C LEU A 575 -29.43 -19.58 53.37
N ASN A 576 -28.24 -20.13 53.13
CA ASN A 576 -27.73 -21.25 53.91
C ASN A 576 -27.46 -20.85 55.36
N LYS A 577 -26.77 -19.73 55.58
CA LYS A 577 -26.50 -19.19 56.93
C LYS A 577 -27.79 -18.91 57.70
N LYS A 578 -28.81 -18.34 57.05
CA LYS A 578 -30.12 -18.06 57.67
C LYS A 578 -30.90 -19.31 58.10
N ARG A 579 -30.51 -20.50 57.61
CA ARG A 579 -31.21 -21.76 57.88
C ARG A 579 -30.40 -22.79 58.67
N GLU A 580 -29.21 -22.40 59.11
CA GLU A 580 -28.33 -23.21 59.97
C GLU A 580 -28.05 -24.63 59.40
N LEU A 581 -28.05 -24.76 58.07
CA LEU A 581 -27.74 -26.01 57.38
C LEU A 581 -26.23 -26.20 57.22
N GLY A 582 -25.77 -27.42 57.47
CA GLY A 582 -24.41 -27.85 57.13
C GLY A 582 -24.10 -27.67 55.65
N LEU A 583 -22.83 -27.38 55.34
CA LEU A 583 -22.36 -27.28 53.96
C LEU A 583 -22.10 -28.68 53.41
N TRP A 584 -22.90 -29.03 52.39
CA TRP A 584 -22.96 -30.36 51.82
C TRP A 584 -22.80 -30.35 50.29
N LYS A 585 -23.08 -29.20 49.65
CA LYS A 585 -22.83 -28.86 48.25
C LYS A 585 -23.24 -30.00 47.29
N SER A 586 -22.43 -30.35 46.30
CA SER A 586 -22.65 -31.48 45.40
C SER A 586 -22.51 -32.88 46.04
N SER A 587 -22.02 -32.99 47.28
CA SER A 587 -21.70 -34.28 47.93
C SER A 587 -22.89 -35.23 48.05
N ILE A 588 -22.62 -36.53 47.88
CA ILE A 588 -23.55 -37.63 48.18
C ILE A 588 -23.45 -38.13 49.62
N LEU A 589 -22.35 -37.80 50.32
CA LEU A 589 -22.07 -38.28 51.68
C LEU A 589 -23.20 -38.03 52.68
N PRO A 590 -23.96 -36.90 52.63
CA PRO A 590 -25.10 -36.74 53.53
C PRO A 590 -26.13 -37.86 53.38
N VAL A 591 -26.45 -38.30 52.16
CA VAL A 591 -27.41 -39.40 51.93
C VAL A 591 -26.89 -40.70 52.55
N LEU A 592 -25.58 -40.95 52.49
CA LEU A 592 -24.96 -42.19 52.97
C LEU A 592 -24.79 -42.21 54.50
N TYR A 593 -24.35 -41.11 55.11
CA TYR A 593 -24.09 -41.02 56.56
C TYR A 593 -25.35 -40.74 57.39
N HIS A 594 -26.24 -39.88 56.90
CA HIS A 594 -27.51 -39.59 57.57
C HIS A 594 -28.58 -40.64 57.26
N GLY A 595 -28.54 -41.20 56.05
CA GLY A 595 -29.45 -42.22 55.61
C GLY A 595 -30.81 -41.69 55.16
N VAL A 596 -31.61 -42.63 54.69
CA VAL A 596 -33.00 -42.49 54.29
C VAL A 596 -33.79 -43.39 55.24
N GLU A 597 -34.92 -42.92 55.77
CA GLU A 597 -35.76 -43.68 56.71
C GLU A 597 -36.11 -45.09 56.17
N ARG A 598 -35.99 -46.12 57.01
CA ARG A 598 -36.06 -47.52 56.56
C ARG A 598 -37.38 -47.85 55.85
N ASP A 599 -38.49 -47.29 56.33
CA ASP A 599 -39.83 -47.54 55.80
C ASP A 599 -40.17 -46.74 54.51
N LEU A 600 -39.19 -46.12 53.87
CA LEU A 600 -39.38 -45.42 52.59
C LEU A 600 -39.45 -46.37 51.39
N VAL A 601 -38.83 -47.55 51.47
CA VAL A 601 -38.91 -48.62 50.47
C VAL A 601 -39.45 -49.89 51.15
N PRO A 602 -40.55 -50.50 50.68
CA PRO A 602 -41.07 -51.74 51.28
C PRO A 602 -40.07 -52.89 51.18
N ASP A 603 -39.83 -53.60 52.29
CA ASP A 603 -39.01 -54.80 52.30
C ASP A 603 -39.60 -55.87 51.36
N GLY A 604 -38.78 -56.35 50.42
CA GLY A 604 -39.11 -57.47 49.51
C GLY A 604 -39.15 -57.14 48.01
N GLU A 605 -39.21 -55.87 47.60
CA GLU A 605 -39.22 -55.52 46.17
C GLU A 605 -37.82 -55.38 45.57
N ARG A 606 -37.45 -56.26 44.64
CA ARG A 606 -36.14 -56.26 43.96
C ARG A 606 -36.09 -55.24 42.81
N ILE A 607 -36.08 -53.94 43.16
CA ILE A 607 -35.99 -52.84 42.19
C ILE A 607 -34.59 -52.85 41.54
N SER A 608 -34.52 -53.15 40.24
CA SER A 608 -33.25 -53.32 39.51
C SER A 608 -32.96 -52.23 38.49
N SER A 609 -33.98 -51.51 37.99
CA SER A 609 -33.82 -50.46 36.98
C SER A 609 -33.89 -49.04 37.56
N ILE A 610 -33.05 -48.14 37.04
CA ILE A 610 -33.06 -46.71 37.41
C ILE A 610 -34.44 -46.08 37.11
N THR A 611 -35.09 -46.48 36.03
CA THR A 611 -36.43 -46.00 35.63
C THR A 611 -37.50 -46.32 36.67
N GLU A 612 -37.46 -47.51 37.29
CA GLU A 612 -38.37 -47.87 38.38
C GLU A 612 -38.05 -47.11 39.66
N MET A 613 -36.77 -46.92 39.97
CA MET A 613 -36.33 -46.10 41.11
C MET A 613 -36.83 -44.66 40.98
N GLU A 614 -36.67 -44.03 39.81
CA GLU A 614 -37.20 -42.69 39.53
C GLU A 614 -38.73 -42.63 39.60
N ARG A 615 -39.43 -43.65 39.07
CA ARG A 615 -40.90 -43.70 39.09
C ARG A 615 -41.43 -43.78 40.52
N LYS A 616 -40.83 -44.62 41.38
CA LYS A 616 -41.20 -44.70 42.80
C LYS A 616 -40.80 -43.44 43.56
N ALA A 617 -39.61 -42.89 43.32
CA ALA A 617 -39.14 -41.65 43.96
C ALA A 617 -40.03 -40.41 43.69
N LYS A 618 -40.82 -40.39 42.61
CA LYS A 618 -41.83 -39.34 42.35
C LYS A 618 -43.04 -39.41 43.30
N GLY A 619 -43.39 -40.59 43.81
CA GLY A 619 -44.51 -40.78 44.74
C GLY A 619 -44.13 -40.70 46.22
N ILE A 620 -42.84 -40.56 46.52
CA ILE A 620 -42.31 -40.56 47.88
C ILE A 620 -41.98 -39.12 48.29
N GLY A 621 -42.85 -38.50 49.09
CA GLY A 621 -42.60 -37.20 49.70
C GLY A 621 -41.64 -37.34 50.89
N VAL A 622 -40.48 -36.68 50.80
CA VAL A 622 -39.47 -36.64 51.86
C VAL A 622 -39.17 -35.23 52.33
N ARG A 623 -38.81 -35.10 53.61
CA ARG A 623 -38.31 -33.87 54.23
C ARG A 623 -37.03 -34.16 55.00
N LEU A 624 -36.12 -33.19 55.05
CA LEU A 624 -34.91 -33.26 55.87
C LEU A 624 -35.23 -32.81 57.31
N GLU A 625 -35.23 -33.75 58.25
CA GLU A 625 -35.57 -33.51 59.66
C GLU A 625 -34.63 -34.26 60.61
N TYR A 626 -34.60 -33.86 61.87
CA TYR A 626 -33.89 -34.59 62.93
C TYR A 626 -34.72 -35.77 63.41
N SER A 627 -34.08 -36.92 63.66
CA SER A 627 -34.74 -38.13 64.16
C SER A 627 -34.18 -38.50 65.53
N ASP A 628 -34.97 -38.27 66.57
CA ASP A 628 -34.61 -38.56 67.96
C ASP A 628 -34.26 -40.04 68.17
N GLY A 629 -34.99 -40.95 67.51
CA GLY A 629 -34.76 -42.40 67.58
C GLY A 629 -33.47 -42.87 66.89
N HIS A 630 -32.78 -42.01 66.13
CA HIS A 630 -31.51 -42.33 65.47
C HIS A 630 -30.39 -41.32 65.77
N GLY A 631 -30.64 -40.28 66.59
CA GLY A 631 -29.65 -39.29 67.00
C GLY A 631 -29.02 -38.48 65.86
N ARG A 632 -29.71 -38.35 64.72
CA ARG A 632 -29.18 -37.69 63.51
C ARG A 632 -30.28 -37.07 62.66
N THR A 633 -29.92 -36.05 61.89
CA THR A 633 -30.70 -35.64 60.71
C THR A 633 -30.81 -36.80 59.73
N MET A 634 -31.93 -36.91 59.01
CA MET A 634 -32.15 -37.87 57.92
C MET A 634 -33.28 -37.42 56.99
N LEU A 635 -33.41 -38.04 55.82
CA LEU A 635 -34.57 -37.85 54.94
C LEU A 635 -35.71 -38.75 55.43
N ARG A 636 -36.76 -38.14 55.98
CA ARG A 636 -37.95 -38.80 56.55
C ARG A 636 -39.14 -38.73 55.61
N ARG A 637 -40.06 -39.69 55.72
CA ARG A 637 -41.35 -39.62 55.01
C ARG A 637 -42.24 -38.56 55.65
N ASP A 638 -42.94 -37.78 54.84
CA ASP A 638 -43.97 -36.88 55.34
C ASP A 638 -45.22 -37.69 55.68
N ILE A 639 -45.43 -37.96 56.98
CA ILE A 639 -46.62 -38.62 57.52
C ILE A 639 -47.62 -37.51 57.87
N GLY A 640 -48.24 -36.94 56.83
CA GLY A 640 -49.31 -35.95 56.93
C GLY A 640 -50.68 -36.59 57.08
#